data_AF-A0A0J6VKW7-F1
#
_entry.id   AF-A0A0J6VKW7-F1
#
_cell.length_a   1.000
_cell.length_b   1.000
_cell.length_c   1.000
_cell.angle_alpha   90.00
_cell.angle_beta   90.00
_cell.angle_gamma   90.00
#
_symmetry.space_group_name_H-M   'P 1'
#
loop_
_entity.id
_entity.type
_entity.pdbx_description
1 polymer ?
#
loop_
_entity_poly.entity_id
_entity_poly.type
_entity_poly.pdbx_seq_one_letter_code
_entity_poly.pdbx_strand_id
1 'polypeptide(L)' 'MIIQAPGRAIEHLKEARMYVNRMILPASGELRTRATRVADTISALIKEIETLEKSRK' A
#
# COMPACT_ATOMS: atom_id res chain seq x y z
N MET A 1 7.81 21.91 -7.11
CA MET A 1 6.60 21.30 -6.50
C MET A 1 6.54 19.86 -7.00
N ILE A 2 7.00 18.91 -6.19
CA ILE A 2 7.26 17.53 -6.64
C ILE A 2 5.93 16.79 -6.78
N ILE A 3 5.24 17.00 -7.90
CA ILE A 3 4.22 16.06 -8.35
C ILE A 3 5.00 14.95 -9.07
N GLN A 4 5.59 14.03 -8.29
CA GLN A 4 5.94 12.74 -8.85
C GLN A 4 4.63 12.13 -9.36
N ALA A 5 4.62 11.75 -10.64
CA ALA A 5 3.42 11.24 -11.29
C ALA A 5 2.72 10.21 -10.39
N PRO A 6 1.39 10.29 -10.21
CA PRO A 6 0.62 9.44 -9.31
C PRO A 6 0.84 7.94 -9.56
N GLY A 7 1.18 7.55 -10.81
CA GLY A 7 1.65 6.21 -11.15
C GLY A 7 2.86 5.74 -10.34
N ARG A 8 3.88 6.60 -10.16
CA ARG A 8 5.07 6.25 -9.36
C ARG A 8 4.76 6.09 -7.87
N ALA A 9 3.84 6.89 -7.34
CA ALA A 9 3.39 6.74 -5.96
C ALA A 9 2.67 5.39 -5.75
N ILE A 10 1.80 5.00 -6.68
CA ILE A 10 1.12 3.69 -6.65
C ILE A 10 2.13 2.53 -6.77
N GLU A 11 3.15 2.64 -7.63
CA GLU A 11 4.20 1.62 -7.76
C GLU A 11 4.96 1.41 -6.45
N HIS A 12 5.43 2.48 -5.80
CA HIS A 12 6.11 2.38 -4.52
C HIS A 12 5.22 1.79 -3.40
N LEU A 13 3.93 2.12 -3.40
CA LEU A 13 2.98 1.50 -2.46
C LEU A 13 2.79 0.00 -2.75
N LYS A 14 2.75 -0.41 -4.02
CA LYS A 14 2.68 -1.85 -4.39
C LYS A 14 3.94 -2.60 -3.94
N GLU A 15 5.13 -2.02 -4.11
CA GLU A 15 6.39 -2.58 -3.62
C GLU A 15 6.39 -2.73 -2.09
N ALA A 16 5.99 -1.67 -1.37
CA ALA A 16 5.88 -1.70 0.09
C ALA A 16 4.91 -2.80 0.56
N ARG A 17 3.76 -2.96 -0.11
CA ARG A 17 2.80 -4.03 0.21
C ARG A 17 3.40 -5.41 0.04
N MET A 18 4.16 -5.65 -1.04
CA MET A 18 4.82 -6.95 -1.26
C MET A 18 5.80 -7.27 -0.13
N TYR A 19 6.58 -6.27 0.30
CA TYR A 19 7.51 -6.43 1.41
C TYR A 19 6.79 -6.78 2.73
N VAL A 20 5.72 -6.06 3.07
CA VAL A 20 4.91 -6.33 4.28
C VAL A 20 4.26 -7.71 4.21
N ASN A 21 3.73 -8.13 3.06
CA ASN A 21 3.16 -9.46 2.89
C ASN A 21 4.19 -10.58 3.13
N ARG A 22 5.45 -10.38 2.75
CA ARG A 22 6.53 -11.33 3.06
C ARG A 22 6.82 -11.42 4.55
N MET A 23 6.57 -10.36 5.32
CA MET A 23 6.68 -10.37 6.78
C MET A 23 5.51 -11.06 7.48
N ILE A 24 4.31 -11.09 6.87
CA ILE A 24 3.13 -11.77 7.42
C ILE A 24 3.35 -13.29 7.47
N LEU A 25 3.94 -13.86 6.41
CA LEU A 25 4.17 -15.31 6.26
C LEU A 25 4.89 -15.96 7.46
N PRO A 26 6.04 -15.43 7.93
CA PRO A 26 6.72 -15.97 9.11
C PRO A 26 6.17 -15.45 10.44
N ALA A 27 5.29 -14.43 10.46
CA ALA A 27 4.80 -13.83 11.68
C ALA A 27 3.62 -14.60 12.31
N SER A 28 3.50 -14.51 13.63
CA SER A 28 2.41 -15.11 14.40
C SER A 28 1.82 -14.13 15.42
N GLY A 29 0.63 -14.46 15.94
CA GLY A 29 -0.05 -13.71 16.99
C GLY A 29 -0.21 -12.22 16.68
N GLU A 30 0.19 -11.37 17.63
CA GLU A 30 0.08 -9.92 17.52
C GLU A 30 0.90 -9.34 16.38
N LEU A 31 2.09 -9.89 16.10
CA LEU A 31 2.95 -9.41 15.03
C LEU A 31 2.31 -9.63 13.66
N ARG A 32 1.67 -10.79 13.46
CA ARG A 32 0.91 -11.07 12.23
C ARG A 32 -0.25 -10.09 12.08
N THR A 33 -1.02 -9.86 13.15
CA THR A 33 -2.14 -8.90 13.13
C THR A 33 -1.68 -7.50 12.77
N ARG A 34 -0.55 -7.04 13.33
CA ARG A 34 0.02 -5.72 13.01
C ARG A 34 0.48 -5.65 11.55
N ALA A 35 1.20 -6.65 11.06
CA ALA A 35 1.66 -6.69 9.68
C ALA A 35 0.48 -6.71 8.68
N THR A 36 -0.59 -7.47 8.97
CA THR A 36 -1.83 -7.47 8.18
C THR A 36 -2.46 -6.07 8.14
N ARG A 37 -2.62 -5.39 9.29
CA ARG A 37 -3.18 -4.03 9.33
C ARG A 37 -2.39 -3.04 8.48
N VAL A 38 -1.06 -3.15 8.45
CA VAL A 38 -0.22 -2.31 7.60
C VAL A 38 -0.47 -2.62 6.11
N ALA A 39 -0.53 -3.90 5.72
CA ALA A 39 -0.83 -4.29 4.35
C ALA A 39 -2.22 -3.82 3.87
N ASP A 40 -3.22 -3.89 4.75
CA ASP A 40 -4.57 -3.39 4.49
C ASP A 40 -4.58 -1.87 4.29
N THR A 41 -3.85 -1.14 5.15
CA THR A 41 -3.70 0.32 5.03
C THR A 41 -3.08 0.72 3.70
N ILE A 42 -2.01 0.04 3.28
CA ILE A 42 -1.37 0.30 1.99
C ILE A 42 -2.34 0.01 0.84
N SER A 43 -3.14 -1.05 0.93
CA SER A 43 -4.14 -1.38 -0.09
C SER A 43 -5.25 -0.33 -0.17
N ALA A 44 -5.70 0.22 0.96
CA ALA A 44 -6.65 1.33 0.99
C ALA A 44 -6.07 2.60 0.33
N LEU A 45 -4.82 2.96 0.65
CA LEU A 45 -4.15 4.11 0.06
C LEU A 45 -4.02 4.00 -1.47
N ILE A 46 -3.65 2.84 -1.99
CA ILE A 46 -3.59 2.60 -3.44
C ILE A 46 -4.96 2.88 -4.07
N LYS A 47 -6.03 2.32 -3.50
CA LYS A 47 -7.40 2.47 -4.02
C LYS A 47 -7.87 3.93 -4.00
N GLU A 48 -7.59 4.66 -2.93
CA GLU A 48 -7.95 6.08 -2.83
C GLU A 48 -7.21 6.92 -3.86
N ILE A 49 -5.90 6.71 -4.05
CA ILE A 49 -5.13 7.42 -5.07
C ILE A 49 -5.66 7.10 -6.48
N GLU A 50 -5.96 5.84 -6.78
CA GLU A 50 -6.56 5.44 -8.07
C GLU A 50 -7.93 6.08 -8.29
N THR A 51 -8.73 6.23 -7.22
CA THR A 51 -10.05 6.87 -7.30
C THR A 51 -9.93 8.36 -7.57
N LEU A 52 -9.05 9.06 -6.85
CA LEU A 52 -8.76 10.48 -7.06
C LEU A 52 -8.23 10.76 -8.47
N GLU A 53 -7.37 9.89 -9.00
CA GLU A 53 -6.87 10.00 -10.37
C GLU A 53 -7.93 9.78 -11.44
N LYS A 54 -8.89 8.87 -11.19
CA LYS A 54 -10.03 8.67 -12.09
C LYS A 54 -10.97 9.87 -12.07
N SER A 55 -11.25 10.46 -10.90
CA SER A 55 -12.11 11.64 -10.77
C SER A 55 -11.50 12.92 -11.35
N ARG A 56 -10.18 12.94 -11.60
CA ARG A 56 -9.47 14.07 -12.21
C ARG A 56 -9.56 14.08 -13.75
N LYS A 57 -9.86 12.94 -14.38
CA LYS A 57 -10.03 12.80 -15.83
C LYS A 57 -11.47 13.04 -16.25
#